data_AF-A0A452TZ63-F1
#
_entry.id   AF-A0A452TZ63-F1
#
_cell.length_a   1.000
_cell.length_b   1.000
_cell.length_c   1.000
_cell.angle_alpha   90.00
_cell.angle_beta   90.00
_cell.angle_gamma   90.00
#
_symmetry.space_group_name_H-M   'P 1'
#
loop_
_entity.id
_entity.type
_entity.pdbx_description
1 polymer ?
#
loop_
_entity_poly.entity_id
_entity_poly.type
_entity_poly.pdbx_seq_one_letter_code
_entity_poly.pdbx_strand_id
1 'polypeptide(L)' 'DSLGTDGEIETTACTKIYNPVCGTDGETYSNECVLCVQNKKRQTPVLIQKSGPC' A
#
# COMPACT_ATOMS: atom_id res chain seq x y z
N ASP A 1 9.18 21.18 -1.21
CA ASP A 1 8.51 20.69 0.01
C ASP A 1 7.04 21.06 -0.08
N SER A 2 6.20 20.13 -0.51
CA SER A 2 4.73 20.14 -0.38
C SER A 2 4.18 18.88 -1.06
N LEU A 3 3.44 18.12 -0.27
CA LEU A 3 2.91 16.79 -0.53
C LEU A 3 1.55 16.87 -1.22
N GLY A 4 1.33 15.99 -2.20
CA GLY A 4 0.02 15.42 -2.55
C GLY A 4 -0.88 16.21 -3.49
N THR A 5 -0.86 15.87 -4.77
CA THR A 5 -2.04 15.91 -5.62
C THR A 5 -2.09 14.63 -6.49
N ASP A 6 -3.25 13.98 -6.48
CA ASP A 6 -3.77 13.05 -7.49
C ASP A 6 -2.85 11.96 -8.13
N GLY A 7 -2.97 10.74 -7.60
CA GLY A 7 -3.52 9.65 -8.42
C GLY A 7 -2.61 8.92 -9.42
N GLU A 8 -1.39 9.33 -9.71
CA GLU A 8 -0.53 8.59 -10.64
C GLU A 8 0.79 8.15 -9.98
N ILE A 9 0.73 7.05 -9.21
CA ILE A 9 1.93 6.27 -8.89
C ILE A 9 2.35 5.52 -10.17
N GLU A 10 2.83 6.26 -11.17
CA GLU A 10 3.55 5.73 -12.36
C GLU A 10 5.02 5.45 -12.02
N THR A 11 5.29 5.06 -10.78
CA THR A 11 6.55 4.45 -10.40
C THR A 11 6.26 3.25 -9.51
N THR A 12 6.55 2.05 -10.00
CA THR A 12 6.52 0.78 -9.23
C THR A 12 7.54 0.77 -8.06
N ALA A 13 8.05 1.93 -7.67
CA ALA A 13 9.07 2.13 -6.67
C ALA A 13 8.42 2.61 -5.37
N CYS A 14 8.26 1.70 -4.43
CA CYS A 14 7.90 2.07 -3.05
C CYS A 14 9.13 2.49 -2.26
N THR A 15 8.95 3.44 -1.36
CA THR A 15 9.97 3.74 -0.35
C THR A 15 10.19 2.51 0.53
N LYS A 16 11.42 2.33 1.04
CA LYS A 16 11.76 1.25 1.96
C LYS A 16 11.38 1.56 3.42
N ILE A 17 10.47 2.52 3.63
CA ILE A 17 9.98 2.90 4.95
C ILE A 17 9.09 1.77 5.45
N TYR A 18 9.38 1.26 6.64
CA TYR A 18 8.58 0.23 7.30
C TYR A 18 7.47 0.89 8.10
N ASN A 19 6.27 0.91 7.54
CA ASN A 19 5.05 1.44 8.14
C ASN A 19 3.92 0.43 7.90
N PRO A 20 3.89 -0.69 8.65
CA PRO A 20 3.05 -1.83 8.31
C PRO A 20 1.57 -1.48 8.34
N VAL A 21 0.80 -2.10 7.45
CA VAL A 21 -0.67 -2.01 7.39
C VAL A 21 -1.28 -3.39 7.23
N CYS A 22 -2.44 -3.60 7.83
CA CYS A 22 -3.21 -4.83 7.69
C CYS A 22 -4.22 -4.67 6.57
N GLY A 23 -4.18 -5.56 5.58
CA GLY A 23 -5.14 -5.60 4.48
C GLY A 23 -6.48 -6.23 4.89
N THR A 24 -7.54 -5.96 4.15
CA THR A 24 -8.84 -6.63 4.30
C THR A 24 -8.80 -8.12 3.95
N ASP A 25 -7.73 -8.57 3.32
CA ASP A 25 -7.41 -9.98 3.06
C ASP A 25 -6.75 -10.68 4.25
N GLY A 26 -6.43 -9.95 5.33
CA GLY A 26 -5.74 -10.48 6.50
C GLY A 26 -4.22 -10.59 6.33
N GLU A 27 -3.65 -10.06 5.24
CA GLU A 27 -2.19 -10.00 5.05
C GLU A 27 -1.62 -8.70 5.60
N THR A 28 -0.41 -8.77 6.18
CA THR A 28 0.33 -7.58 6.59
C THR A 28 1.24 -7.12 5.46
N TYR A 29 1.15 -5.84 5.12
CA TYR A 29 1.95 -5.21 4.09
C TYR A 29 2.96 -4.27 4.74
N SER A 30 4.21 -4.28 4.26
CA SER A 30 5.30 -3.47 4.86
C SER A 30 5.06 -1.97 4.83
N ASN A 31 4.25 -1.50 3.88
CA ASN A 31 3.68 -0.15 3.83
C ASN A 31 2.50 -0.08 2.86
N GLU A 32 1.77 1.04 2.90
CA GLU A 32 0.64 1.33 2.01
C GLU A 32 1.01 1.28 0.52
N CYS A 33 2.21 1.72 0.14
CA CYS A 33 2.65 1.64 -1.25
C CYS A 33 2.80 0.19 -1.71
N VAL A 34 3.37 -0.69 -0.87
CA VAL A 34 3.49 -2.12 -1.18
C VAL A 34 2.11 -2.75 -1.40
N LEU A 35 1.13 -2.41 -0.57
CA LEU A 35 -0.27 -2.83 -0.75
C LEU A 35 -0.83 -2.32 -2.08
N CYS A 36 -0.61 -1.04 -2.42
CA CYS A 36 -1.06 -0.47 -3.69
C CYS A 36 -0.42 -1.18 -4.91
N VAL A 37 0.90 -1.43 -4.88
CA VAL A 37 1.60 -2.16 -5.94
C VAL A 37 1.11 -3.62 -6.04
N GLN A 38 0.80 -4.24 -4.91
CA GLN A 38 0.23 -5.59 -4.91
C GLN A 38 -1.18 -5.62 -5.50
N ASN A 39 -2.00 -4.61 -5.22
CA ASN A 39 -3.30 -4.42 -5.87
C ASN A 39 -3.18 -4.25 -7.39
N LYS A 40 -2.15 -3.56 -7.89
CA LYS A 40 -1.90 -3.46 -9.34
C LYS A 40 -1.60 -4.83 -9.99
N LYS A 41 -1.09 -5.79 -9.23
CA LYS A 41 -0.77 -7.15 -9.70
C LYS A 41 -1.92 -8.14 -9.48
N ARG A 42 -2.82 -7.88 -8.53
CA ARG A 42 -3.94 -8.75 -8.16
C ARG A 42 -5.18 -8.38 -8.95
N GLN A 43 -6.06 -9.37 -9.16
CA GLN A 43 -7.39 -9.15 -9.74
C GLN A 43 -8.41 -8.62 -8.71
N THR A 44 -8.07 -8.65 -7.43
CA THR A 44 -8.95 -8.25 -6.32
C THR A 44 -8.30 -7.10 -5.55
N PRO A 45 -8.99 -5.94 -5.41
CA PRO A 45 -8.47 -4.82 -4.63
C PRO A 45 -8.53 -5.14 -3.13
N VAL A 46 -7.38 -5.09 -2.47
CA VAL A 46 -7.24 -5.16 -1.02
C VAL A 46 -7.28 -3.75 -0.46
N LEU A 47 -8.11 -3.50 0.54
CA LEU A 47 -8.15 -2.21 1.24
C LEU A 47 -7.36 -2.32 2.57
N ILE A 48 -6.98 -1.19 3.14
CA ILE A 48 -6.39 -1.17 4.48
C ILE A 48 -7.52 -1.36 5.51
N GLN A 49 -7.42 -2.42 6.32
CA GLN A 49 -8.30 -2.68 7.45
C GLN A 49 -7.87 -1.89 8.70
N LYS A 50 -6.58 -1.94 9.06
CA LYS A 50 -6.01 -1.20 10.19
C LYS A 50 -4.55 -0.83 9.93
N SER A 51 -4.08 0.24 10.58
CA SER A 51 -2.65 0.52 10.66
C SER A 51 -1.95 -0.48 11.58
N GLY A 52 -0.69 -0.77 11.29
CA GLY A 52 0.06 -1.83 11.96
C GLY A 52 -0.14 -3.22 11.35
N PRO A 53 0.57 -4.23 11.86
CA PRO A 53 0.40 -5.61 11.42
C PRO A 53 -1.01 -6.14 11.71
N CYS A 54 -1.50 -7.03 10.83
CA CYS A 54 -2.58 -7.94 11.17
C CYS A 54 -2.16 -8.75 12.41
#